data_AF-A0A7C1LRC6-F1
#
_entry.id   AF-A0A7C1LRC6-F1
#
_cell.length_a   1.000
_cell.length_b   1.000
_cell.length_c   1.000
_cell.angle_alpha   90.00
_cell.angle_beta   90.00
_cell.angle_gamma   90.00
#
_symmetry.space_group_name_H-M   'P 1'
#
loop_
_entity.id
_entity.type
_entity.pdbx_description
1 polymer ?
#
loop_
_entity_poly.entity_id
_entity_poly.type
_entity_poly.pdbx_seq_one_letter_code
_entity_poly.pdbx_strand_id
1 'polypeptide(L)'
;MNIKKKNGLKGIFAMKKEEILKNLFDAVVEMNVQKGKDAATLLIKENCNPLEGIEDGLLKGMKVTGEKFNKLEIYLPELMMAARVFNSAMTILKPHISADSKSTQKGTVLIGTVKGDIHQIGKDLVAMLLETGGFDVHNIGEDVSTSTFIEEAGRVDADIIALSSLLTTTMASQKDLIDILKETGQREKYLVMIGGAPTSQKWADDIGADIYGENAERAVSLALEFMSKKQKS
;
A
#
# COMPACT_ATOMS: atom_id res chain seq x y z
N MET A 1 -31.60 -29.07 16.77
CA MET A 1 -31.81 -27.69 17.29
C MET A 1 -30.45 -26.99 17.49
N ASN A 2 -29.69 -26.66 16.44
CA ASN A 2 -28.42 -25.90 16.64
C ASN A 2 -27.79 -25.24 15.39
N ILE A 3 -28.56 -25.01 14.31
CA ILE A 3 -28.05 -24.34 13.10
C ILE A 3 -28.43 -22.84 13.10
N LYS A 4 -29.61 -22.47 13.62
CA LYS A 4 -30.08 -21.06 13.67
C LYS A 4 -29.31 -20.17 14.67
N LYS A 5 -28.79 -20.69 15.79
CA LYS A 5 -28.01 -19.88 16.77
C LYS A 5 -26.60 -19.51 16.28
N LYS A 6 -25.94 -20.36 15.49
CA LYS A 6 -24.62 -20.06 14.89
C LYS A 6 -24.69 -18.94 13.84
N ASN A 7 -25.78 -18.86 13.08
CA ASN A 7 -25.98 -17.80 12.09
C ASN A 7 -26.28 -16.43 12.75
N GLY A 8 -26.97 -16.41 13.89
CA GLY A 8 -27.22 -15.16 14.64
C GLY A 8 -25.95 -14.55 15.24
N LEU A 9 -25.06 -15.38 15.81
CA LEU A 9 -23.79 -14.89 16.39
C LEU A 9 -22.83 -14.36 15.32
N LYS A 10 -22.74 -15.04 14.16
CA LYS A 10 -21.97 -14.56 13.01
C LYS A 10 -22.51 -13.22 12.48
N GLY A 11 -23.84 -13.05 12.44
CA GLY A 11 -24.47 -11.79 12.02
C GLY A 11 -24.18 -10.63 12.97
N ILE A 12 -24.19 -10.86 14.29
CA ILE A 12 -23.86 -9.84 15.30
C ILE A 12 -22.39 -9.41 15.21
N PHE A 13 -21.48 -10.38 15.04
CA PHE A 13 -20.05 -10.09 14.88
C PHE A 13 -19.75 -9.33 13.59
N ALA A 14 -20.41 -9.70 12.48
CA ALA A 14 -20.29 -8.98 11.20
C ALA A 14 -20.80 -7.53 11.30
N MET A 15 -21.97 -7.31 11.89
CA MET A 15 -22.52 -5.95 12.12
C MET A 15 -21.59 -5.11 12.99
N LYS A 16 -20.99 -5.71 14.03
CA LYS A 16 -20.05 -5.01 14.93
C LYS A 16 -18.74 -4.65 14.22
N LYS A 17 -18.23 -5.51 13.32
CA LYS A 17 -17.06 -5.21 12.49
C LYS A 17 -17.34 -4.05 11.54
N GLU A 18 -18.46 -4.11 10.81
CA GLU A 18 -18.87 -3.06 9.86
C GLU A 18 -18.99 -1.69 10.55
N GLU A 19 -19.52 -1.65 11.78
CA GLU A 19 -19.57 -0.44 12.60
C GLU A 19 -18.17 0.09 12.94
N ILE A 20 -17.23 -0.78 13.29
CA ILE A 20 -15.84 -0.39 13.58
C ILE A 20 -15.15 0.15 12.33
N LEU A 21 -15.32 -0.51 11.18
CA LEU A 21 -14.77 -0.06 9.89
C LEU A 21 -15.35 1.31 9.50
N LYS A 22 -16.66 1.50 9.70
CA LYS A 22 -17.32 2.79 9.50
C LYS A 22 -16.76 3.86 10.44
N ASN A 23 -16.50 3.53 11.70
CA ASN A 23 -15.91 4.48 12.65
C ASN A 23 -14.49 4.90 12.27
N LEU A 24 -13.67 3.99 11.74
CA LEU A 24 -12.35 4.31 11.17
C LEU A 24 -12.48 5.24 9.95
N PHE A 25 -13.41 4.93 9.05
CA PHE A 25 -13.71 5.78 7.90
C PHE A 25 -14.16 7.18 8.33
N ASP A 26 -15.18 7.27 9.19
CA ASP A 26 -15.76 8.52 9.66
C ASP A 26 -14.70 9.35 10.41
N ALA A 27 -13.83 8.71 11.21
CA ALA A 27 -12.76 9.41 11.92
C ALA A 27 -11.85 10.19 10.96
N VAL A 28 -11.51 9.61 9.81
CA VAL A 28 -10.69 10.28 8.79
C VAL A 28 -11.46 11.43 8.14
N VAL A 29 -12.72 11.19 7.76
CA VAL A 29 -13.57 12.20 7.08
C VAL A 29 -13.92 13.38 7.99
N GLU A 30 -14.09 13.11 9.29
CA GLU A 30 -14.39 14.10 10.35
C GLU A 30 -13.13 14.68 10.99
N MET A 31 -11.93 14.25 10.57
CA MET A 31 -10.63 14.69 11.10
C MET A 31 -10.49 14.47 12.63
N ASN A 32 -11.12 13.41 13.15
CA ASN A 32 -11.16 13.10 14.57
C ASN A 32 -10.12 12.04 14.96
N VAL A 33 -8.98 12.50 15.47
CA VAL A 33 -7.84 11.66 15.88
C VAL A 33 -8.23 10.68 16.99
N GLN A 34 -9.01 11.12 17.97
CA GLN A 34 -9.37 10.26 19.10
C GLN A 34 -10.30 9.14 18.65
N LYS A 35 -11.33 9.46 17.86
CA LYS A 35 -12.24 8.47 17.26
C LYS A 35 -11.48 7.43 16.44
N GLY A 36 -10.48 7.85 15.66
CA GLY A 36 -9.62 6.94 14.89
C GLY A 36 -8.83 5.97 15.77
N LYS A 37 -8.23 6.47 16.86
CA LYS A 37 -7.49 5.63 17.83
C LYS A 37 -8.40 4.65 18.57
N ASP A 38 -9.57 5.12 18.98
CA ASP A 38 -10.54 4.30 19.71
C ASP A 38 -11.07 3.18 18.81
N ALA A 39 -11.44 3.50 17.57
CA ALA A 39 -11.90 2.52 16.59
C ALA A 39 -10.80 1.50 16.23
N ALA A 40 -9.55 1.95 16.05
CA ALA A 40 -8.42 1.05 15.79
C ALA A 40 -8.17 0.09 16.97
N THR A 41 -8.21 0.61 18.20
CA THR A 41 -8.05 -0.20 19.41
C THR A 41 -9.18 -1.22 19.57
N LEU A 42 -10.41 -0.79 19.27
CA LEU A 42 -11.58 -1.67 19.31
C LEU A 42 -11.48 -2.78 18.25
N LEU A 43 -11.02 -2.45 17.03
CA LEU A 43 -10.79 -3.42 15.96
C LEU A 43 -9.88 -4.56 16.43
N ILE A 44 -8.75 -4.21 17.06
CA ILE A 44 -7.81 -5.19 17.60
C ILE A 44 -8.43 -5.99 18.75
N LYS A 45 -9.13 -5.32 19.67
CA LYS A 45 -9.79 -5.97 20.81
C LYS A 45 -10.82 -7.02 20.38
N GLU A 46 -11.50 -6.78 19.27
CA GLU A 46 -12.50 -7.69 18.70
C GLU A 46 -11.87 -8.77 17.79
N ASN A 47 -10.54 -8.87 17.71
CA ASN A 47 -9.80 -9.79 16.84
C ASN A 47 -10.22 -9.69 15.36
N CYS A 48 -10.57 -8.49 14.90
CA CYS A 48 -10.83 -8.23 13.50
C CYS A 48 -9.50 -8.10 12.74
N ASN A 49 -9.52 -8.36 11.42
CA ASN A 49 -8.34 -8.23 10.57
C ASN A 49 -7.90 -6.75 10.49
N PRO A 50 -6.67 -6.39 10.94
CA PRO A 50 -6.18 -5.01 10.86
C PRO A 50 -6.12 -4.48 9.43
N LEU A 51 -5.86 -5.34 8.43
CA LEU A 51 -5.79 -4.93 7.02
C LEU A 51 -7.14 -4.45 6.49
N GLU A 52 -8.23 -5.14 6.85
CA GLU A 52 -9.58 -4.65 6.53
C GLU A 52 -9.82 -3.27 7.17
N GLY A 53 -9.35 -3.03 8.39
CA GLY A 53 -9.42 -1.73 9.04
C GLY A 53 -8.72 -0.61 8.27
N ILE A 54 -7.57 -0.93 7.68
CA ILE A 54 -6.75 0.00 6.91
C ILE A 54 -7.39 0.24 5.54
N GLU A 55 -7.71 -0.80 4.79
CA GLU A 55 -8.21 -0.70 3.42
C GLU A 55 -9.66 -0.22 3.38
N ASP A 56 -10.55 -0.86 4.14
CA ASP A 56 -11.99 -0.57 4.12
C ASP A 56 -12.40 0.57 5.05
N GLY A 57 -11.58 0.92 6.03
CA GLY A 57 -11.81 2.07 6.91
C GLY A 57 -10.98 3.28 6.50
N LEU A 58 -9.70 3.25 6.86
CA LEU A 58 -8.82 4.42 6.80
C LEU A 58 -8.56 4.92 5.37
N LEU A 59 -8.20 4.02 4.43
CA LEU A 59 -7.89 4.39 3.04
C LEU A 59 -9.13 4.87 2.29
N LYS A 60 -10.30 4.24 2.50
CA LYS A 60 -11.57 4.77 1.96
C LYS A 60 -11.89 6.15 2.52
N GLY A 61 -11.64 6.39 3.80
CA GLY A 61 -11.77 7.72 4.41
C GLY A 61 -10.85 8.73 3.72
N MET A 62 -9.58 8.39 3.53
CA MET A 62 -8.61 9.24 2.83
C MET A 62 -9.02 9.54 1.39
N LYS A 63 -9.57 8.55 0.67
CA LYS A 63 -10.08 8.75 -0.69
C LYS A 63 -11.19 9.80 -0.72
N VAL A 64 -12.18 9.68 0.16
CA VAL A 64 -13.29 10.65 0.24
C VAL A 64 -12.76 12.04 0.63
N THR A 65 -11.84 12.12 1.59
CA THR A 65 -11.21 13.40 1.95
C THR A 65 -10.46 14.02 0.78
N GLY A 66 -9.72 13.24 -0.02
CA GLY A 66 -9.06 13.72 -1.23
C GLY A 66 -10.05 14.22 -2.29
N GLU A 67 -11.17 13.53 -2.47
CA GLU A 67 -12.25 13.99 -3.36
C GLU A 67 -12.87 15.31 -2.90
N LYS A 68 -13.08 15.49 -1.59
CA LYS A 68 -13.55 16.76 -1.01
C LYS A 68 -12.56 17.90 -1.26
N PHE A 69 -11.27 17.63 -1.10
CA PHE A 69 -10.22 18.61 -1.37
C PHE A 69 -10.20 19.02 -2.85
N ASN A 70 -10.31 18.06 -3.77
CA ASN A 70 -10.38 18.33 -5.21
C ASN A 70 -11.60 19.16 -5.61
N LYS A 71 -12.71 19.02 -4.87
CA LYS A 71 -13.94 19.80 -5.05
C LYS A 71 -13.91 21.16 -4.32
N LEU A 72 -12.79 21.50 -3.66
CA LEU A 72 -12.62 22.70 -2.84
C LEU A 72 -13.62 22.78 -1.66
N GLU A 73 -14.11 21.63 -1.18
CA GLU A 73 -14.99 21.54 0.00
C GLU A 73 -14.21 21.59 1.32
N ILE A 74 -12.92 21.23 1.28
CA ILE A 74 -11.97 21.35 2.39
C ILE A 74 -10.65 21.93 1.87
N TYR A 75 -9.80 22.41 2.77
CA TYR A 75 -8.49 22.97 2.42
C TYR A 75 -7.33 22.08 2.87
N LEU A 76 -6.12 22.54 2.60
CA LEU A 76 -4.90 21.80 2.92
C LEU A 76 -4.75 21.46 4.42
N PRO A 77 -5.08 22.36 5.38
CA PRO A 77 -5.02 22.01 6.80
C PRO A 77 -5.90 20.82 7.17
N GLU A 78 -7.12 20.74 6.64
CA GLU A 78 -8.05 19.64 6.85
C GLU A 78 -7.51 18.32 6.28
N LEU A 79 -6.91 18.37 5.09
CA LEU A 79 -6.26 17.21 4.48
C LEU A 79 -5.08 16.70 5.34
N MET A 80 -4.27 17.61 5.89
CA MET A 80 -3.20 17.27 6.83
C MET A 80 -3.74 16.67 8.13
N MET A 81 -4.88 17.16 8.63
CA MET A 81 -5.53 16.56 9.80
C MET A 81 -6.02 15.15 9.52
N ALA A 82 -6.62 14.89 8.36
CA ALA A 82 -7.04 13.54 7.97
C ALA A 82 -5.84 12.58 7.89
N ALA A 83 -4.71 13.01 7.32
CA ALA A 83 -3.46 12.24 7.34
C ALA A 83 -2.96 11.97 8.77
N ARG A 84 -3.12 12.92 9.69
CA ARG A 84 -2.79 12.72 11.11
C ARG A 84 -3.69 11.67 11.78
N VAL A 85 -4.98 11.63 11.44
CA VAL A 85 -5.89 10.56 11.91
C VAL A 85 -5.41 9.21 11.39
N PHE A 86 -5.14 9.11 10.08
CA PHE A 86 -4.63 7.89 9.45
C PHE A 86 -3.37 7.37 10.16
N ASN A 87 -2.36 8.22 10.32
CA ASN A 87 -1.08 7.84 10.93
C ASN A 87 -1.25 7.43 12.40
N SER A 88 -2.12 8.12 13.15
CA SER A 88 -2.40 7.78 14.55
C SER A 88 -3.06 6.41 14.71
N ALA A 89 -3.99 6.07 13.80
CA ALA A 89 -4.61 4.74 13.79
C ALA A 89 -3.61 3.67 13.33
N MET A 90 -2.74 3.97 12.35
CA MET A 90 -1.69 3.03 11.93
C MET A 90 -0.71 2.67 13.03
N THR A 91 -0.35 3.59 13.94
CA THR A 91 0.49 3.25 15.09
C THR A 91 -0.09 2.12 15.94
N ILE A 92 -1.42 1.99 15.97
CA ILE A 92 -2.14 0.95 16.69
C ILE A 92 -2.30 -0.31 15.85
N LEU A 93 -2.62 -0.19 14.55
CA LEU A 93 -2.91 -1.35 13.70
C LEU A 93 -1.65 -2.09 13.23
N LYS A 94 -0.57 -1.37 12.91
CA LYS A 94 0.67 -1.93 12.34
C LYS A 94 1.24 -3.11 13.13
N PRO A 95 1.37 -3.03 14.48
CA PRO A 95 1.98 -4.11 15.27
C PRO A 95 1.19 -5.42 15.27
N HIS A 96 -0.07 -5.41 14.84
CA HIS A 96 -0.95 -6.58 14.82
C HIS A 96 -1.05 -7.23 13.43
N ILE A 97 -0.39 -6.67 12.42
CA ILE A 97 -0.24 -7.32 11.12
C ILE A 97 0.85 -8.38 11.28
N SER A 98 0.44 -9.64 11.25
CA SER A 98 1.34 -10.77 11.47
C SER A 98 2.23 -10.99 10.25
N ALA A 99 3.53 -11.16 10.47
CA ALA A 99 4.43 -11.70 9.46
C ALA A 99 4.17 -13.20 9.29
N ASP A 100 4.09 -13.68 8.05
CA ASP A 100 4.17 -15.11 7.79
C ASP A 100 5.60 -15.56 8.10
N SER A 101 5.79 -16.09 9.31
CA SER A 101 7.09 -16.46 9.90
C SER A 101 7.78 -17.66 9.23
N LYS A 102 7.46 -17.96 7.98
CA LYS A 102 8.14 -19.02 7.21
C LYS A 102 9.42 -18.46 6.60
N SER A 103 10.45 -18.52 7.43
CA SER A 103 11.90 -18.26 7.31
C SER A 103 12.61 -18.58 5.97
N THR A 104 12.09 -18.09 4.85
CA THR A 104 12.80 -18.10 3.57
C THR A 104 12.64 -16.72 2.95
N GLN A 105 13.73 -15.95 2.87
CA GLN A 105 13.76 -14.69 2.13
C GLN A 105 13.26 -14.96 0.71
N LYS A 106 12.19 -14.26 0.31
CA LYS A 106 11.52 -14.47 -0.98
C LYS A 106 12.18 -13.72 -2.14
N GLY A 107 13.00 -12.73 -1.81
CA GLY A 107 13.73 -11.85 -2.72
C GLY A 107 13.96 -10.49 -2.07
N THR A 108 14.70 -9.62 -2.77
CA THR A 108 14.95 -8.25 -2.34
C THR A 108 14.08 -7.27 -3.13
N VAL A 109 13.39 -6.37 -2.45
CA VAL A 109 12.55 -5.33 -3.07
C VAL A 109 13.10 -3.95 -2.75
N LEU A 110 13.42 -3.18 -3.79
CA LEU A 110 13.65 -1.75 -3.67
C LEU A 110 12.32 -1.02 -3.93
N ILE A 111 11.87 -0.17 -3.00
CA ILE A 111 10.61 0.56 -3.13
C ILE A 111 10.80 2.05 -2.86
N GLY A 112 10.16 2.90 -3.67
CA GLY A 112 10.21 4.36 -3.49
C GLY A 112 9.07 5.09 -4.18
N THR A 113 8.88 6.36 -3.80
CA THR A 113 7.99 7.27 -4.52
C THR A 113 8.81 8.07 -5.53
N VAL A 114 8.31 8.14 -6.77
CA VAL A 114 9.04 8.72 -7.90
C VAL A 114 9.29 10.23 -7.74
N LYS A 115 10.24 10.73 -8.53
CA LYS A 115 10.61 12.15 -8.58
C LYS A 115 9.41 13.08 -8.73
N GLY A 116 9.41 14.16 -7.96
CA GLY A 116 8.36 15.18 -7.92
C GLY A 116 7.12 14.76 -7.12
N ASP A 117 7.13 13.58 -6.49
CA ASP A 117 6.01 13.06 -5.72
C ASP A 117 6.46 12.75 -4.28
N ILE A 118 5.72 13.30 -3.31
CA ILE A 118 5.99 13.16 -1.87
C ILE A 118 5.01 12.24 -1.16
N HIS A 119 4.09 11.61 -1.89
CA HIS A 119 3.05 10.81 -1.26
C HIS A 119 3.56 9.42 -0.90
N GLN A 120 3.45 9.06 0.38
CA GLN A 120 4.06 7.85 0.94
C GLN A 120 3.09 6.85 1.57
N ILE A 121 1.86 7.25 1.90
CA ILE A 121 0.93 6.39 2.68
C ILE A 121 0.71 5.02 2.03
N GLY A 122 0.42 4.98 0.73
CA GLY A 122 0.23 3.73 -0.01
C GLY A 122 1.54 2.93 -0.16
N LYS A 123 2.64 3.61 -0.48
CA LYS A 123 3.99 3.03 -0.57
C LYS A 123 4.36 2.30 0.73
N ASP A 124 4.21 2.97 1.87
CA ASP A 124 4.65 2.45 3.16
C ASP A 124 3.80 1.27 3.62
N LEU A 125 2.51 1.25 3.24
CA LEU A 125 1.66 0.07 3.45
C LEU A 125 2.15 -1.11 2.62
N VAL A 126 2.44 -0.92 1.33
CA VAL A 126 2.99 -1.97 0.46
C VAL A 126 4.34 -2.46 0.97
N ALA A 127 5.24 -1.54 1.36
CA ALA A 127 6.56 -1.89 1.90
C ALA A 127 6.42 -2.77 3.16
N MET A 128 5.60 -2.36 4.11
CA MET A 128 5.31 -3.15 5.32
C MET A 128 4.73 -4.53 4.97
N LEU A 129 3.79 -4.61 4.02
CA LEU A 129 3.20 -5.89 3.66
C LEU A 129 4.20 -6.81 2.97
N LEU A 130 5.09 -6.27 2.12
CA LEU A 130 6.18 -7.03 1.51
C LEU A 130 7.13 -7.58 2.59
N GLU A 131 7.50 -6.78 3.59
CA GLU A 131 8.27 -7.23 4.76
C GLU A 131 7.55 -8.38 5.48
N THR A 132 6.24 -8.23 5.74
CA THR A 132 5.43 -9.27 6.41
C THR A 132 5.29 -10.53 5.55
N GLY A 133 5.40 -10.39 4.22
CA GLY A 133 5.42 -11.47 3.24
C GLY A 133 6.78 -12.16 3.06
N GLY A 134 7.80 -11.74 3.81
CA GLY A 134 9.12 -12.37 3.84
C GLY A 134 10.11 -11.85 2.77
N PHE A 135 9.87 -10.66 2.22
CA PHE A 135 10.85 -9.96 1.38
C PHE A 135 11.85 -9.18 2.23
N ASP A 136 13.07 -9.00 1.72
CA ASP A 136 14.01 -7.98 2.22
C ASP A 136 13.68 -6.65 1.52
N VAL A 137 13.16 -5.66 2.25
CA VAL A 137 12.62 -4.42 1.66
C VAL A 137 13.52 -3.23 1.96
N HIS A 138 13.96 -2.57 0.89
CA HIS A 138 14.75 -1.34 0.92
C HIS A 138 13.87 -0.18 0.47
N ASN A 139 13.28 0.55 1.41
CA ASN A 139 12.47 1.74 1.15
C ASN A 139 13.36 2.99 1.06
N ILE A 140 13.49 3.55 -0.14
CA ILE A 140 14.37 4.72 -0.40
C ILE A 140 13.65 6.06 -0.30
N GLY A 141 12.42 6.07 0.24
CA GLY A 141 11.68 7.29 0.55
C GLY A 141 10.91 7.85 -0.64
N GLU A 142 10.81 9.17 -0.69
CA GLU A 142 10.00 9.93 -1.65
C GLU A 142 10.84 10.92 -2.47
N ASP A 143 10.26 11.46 -3.55
CA ASP A 143 10.93 12.35 -4.50
C ASP A 143 12.23 11.74 -5.07
N VAL A 144 12.19 10.45 -5.42
CA VAL A 144 13.40 9.71 -5.81
C VAL A 144 13.60 9.72 -7.31
N SER A 145 14.80 10.13 -7.73
CA SER A 145 15.19 10.17 -9.13
C SER A 145 15.36 8.77 -9.72
N THR A 146 15.09 8.64 -11.03
CA THR A 146 15.30 7.38 -11.76
C THR A 146 16.73 6.84 -11.66
N SER A 147 17.73 7.73 -11.70
CA SER A 147 19.13 7.35 -11.51
C SER A 147 19.37 6.75 -10.13
N THR A 148 18.80 7.33 -9.08
CA THR A 148 18.91 6.81 -7.70
C THR A 148 18.26 5.43 -7.57
N PHE A 149 17.09 5.21 -8.18
CA PHE A 149 16.48 3.89 -8.21
C PHE A 149 17.40 2.83 -8.82
N ILE A 150 18.02 3.13 -9.97
CA ILE A 150 18.87 2.16 -10.67
C ILE A 150 20.15 1.89 -9.89
N GLU A 151 20.78 2.93 -9.33
CA GLU A 151 21.97 2.81 -8.49
C GLU A 151 21.70 1.97 -7.25
N GLU A 152 20.66 2.31 -6.50
CA GLU A 152 20.29 1.60 -5.27
C GLU A 152 19.85 0.17 -5.57
N ALA A 153 19.13 -0.07 -6.69
CA ALA A 153 18.74 -1.42 -7.10
C ALA A 153 19.95 -2.31 -7.37
N GLY A 154 21.01 -1.74 -7.93
CA GLY A 154 22.29 -2.43 -8.06
C GLY A 154 22.98 -2.65 -6.72
N ARG A 155 22.98 -1.65 -5.83
CA ARG A 155 23.65 -1.69 -4.52
C ARG A 155 23.08 -2.73 -3.58
N VAL A 156 21.76 -2.93 -3.60
CA VAL A 156 21.07 -3.89 -2.73
C VAL A 156 20.78 -5.23 -3.41
N ASP A 157 21.26 -5.43 -4.65
CA ASP A 157 20.95 -6.59 -5.48
C ASP A 157 19.43 -6.86 -5.54
N ALA A 158 18.67 -5.81 -5.87
CA ALA A 158 17.21 -5.89 -5.90
C ALA A 158 16.72 -6.91 -6.95
N ASP A 159 15.70 -7.68 -6.58
CA ASP A 159 14.94 -8.50 -7.51
C ASP A 159 13.78 -7.73 -8.13
N ILE A 160 13.16 -6.85 -7.34
CA ILE A 160 12.01 -6.05 -7.71
C ILE A 160 12.32 -4.56 -7.47
N ILE A 161 12.02 -3.72 -8.46
CA ILE A 161 11.96 -2.26 -8.32
C ILE A 161 10.49 -1.85 -8.30
N ALA A 162 10.00 -1.38 -7.16
CA ALA A 162 8.62 -0.96 -6.94
C ALA A 162 8.49 0.57 -6.90
N LEU A 163 7.66 1.12 -7.79
CA LEU A 163 7.53 2.56 -8.03
C LEU A 163 6.12 3.04 -7.68
N SER A 164 6.03 3.96 -6.71
CA SER A 164 4.78 4.62 -6.34
C SER A 164 4.66 6.01 -6.97
N SER A 165 3.49 6.35 -7.51
CA SER A 165 3.12 7.69 -7.99
C SER A 165 1.66 7.97 -7.67
N LEU A 166 1.36 9.10 -7.00
CA LEU A 166 -0.01 9.53 -6.71
C LEU A 166 -0.51 10.62 -7.67
N LEU A 167 0.39 11.28 -8.40
CA LEU A 167 0.05 12.35 -9.34
C LEU A 167 0.19 11.90 -10.79
N THR A 168 -0.79 12.23 -11.64
CA THR A 168 -0.72 11.95 -13.09
C THR A 168 0.51 12.59 -13.74
N THR A 169 0.98 13.72 -13.21
CA THR A 169 2.18 14.42 -13.67
C THR A 169 3.48 13.70 -13.35
N THR A 170 3.50 12.82 -12.35
CA THR A 170 4.70 12.10 -11.90
C THR A 170 4.73 10.65 -12.41
N MET A 171 3.60 10.12 -12.91
CA MET A 171 3.53 8.77 -13.50
C MET A 171 4.55 8.54 -14.62
N ALA A 172 4.88 9.57 -15.40
CA ALA A 172 5.86 9.46 -16.48
C ALA A 172 7.24 8.98 -15.99
N SER A 173 7.63 9.30 -14.75
CA SER A 173 8.88 8.81 -14.17
C SER A 173 8.95 7.30 -14.02
N GLN A 174 7.80 6.61 -13.95
CA GLN A 174 7.76 5.14 -14.00
C GLN A 174 8.20 4.61 -15.38
N LYS A 175 7.75 5.27 -16.45
CA LYS A 175 8.16 4.95 -17.82
C LYS A 175 9.65 5.24 -18.04
N ASP A 176 10.12 6.40 -17.57
CA ASP A 176 11.52 6.80 -17.70
C ASP A 176 12.48 5.75 -17.11
N LEU A 177 12.11 5.15 -15.97
CA LEU A 177 12.90 4.06 -15.38
C LEU A 177 12.96 2.84 -16.28
N ILE A 178 11.83 2.40 -16.81
CA ILE A 178 11.77 1.23 -17.68
C ILE A 178 12.55 1.47 -18.98
N ASP A 179 12.45 2.66 -19.55
CA ASP A 179 13.18 3.02 -20.76
C ASP A 179 14.69 3.02 -20.54
N ILE A 180 15.17 3.60 -19.43
CA ILE A 180 16.61 3.57 -19.10
C ILE A 180 17.08 2.13 -18.83
N LEU A 181 16.27 1.28 -18.19
CA LEU A 181 16.61 -0.14 -18.03
C LEU A 181 16.71 -0.85 -19.39
N LYS A 182 15.85 -0.54 -20.36
CA LYS A 182 15.94 -1.09 -21.73
C LYS A 182 17.19 -0.60 -22.44
N GLU A 183 17.46 0.71 -22.41
CA GLU A 183 18.61 1.34 -23.06
C GLU A 183 19.95 0.82 -22.51
N THR A 184 20.01 0.55 -21.20
CA THR A 184 21.21 0.02 -20.53
C THR A 184 21.30 -1.51 -20.56
N GLY A 185 20.35 -2.21 -21.20
CA GLY A 185 20.33 -3.67 -21.28
C GLY A 185 20.04 -4.38 -19.95
N GLN A 186 19.50 -3.66 -18.97
CA GLN A 186 19.21 -4.16 -17.61
C GLN A 186 17.73 -4.51 -17.40
N ARG A 187 16.86 -4.35 -18.42
CA ARG A 187 15.42 -4.57 -18.29
C ARG A 187 15.06 -5.96 -17.75
N GLU A 188 15.75 -7.00 -18.19
CA GLU A 188 15.50 -8.38 -17.77
C GLU A 188 16.08 -8.72 -16.39
N LYS A 189 16.90 -7.84 -15.80
CA LYS A 189 17.53 -8.06 -14.48
C LYS A 189 16.51 -7.93 -13.34
N TYR A 190 15.59 -6.97 -13.47
CA TYR A 190 14.66 -6.56 -12.43
C TYR A 190 13.22 -6.82 -12.86
N LEU A 191 12.39 -7.27 -11.92
CA LEU A 191 10.95 -7.15 -12.05
C LEU A 191 10.55 -5.72 -11.70
N VAL A 192 9.83 -5.04 -12.59
CA VAL A 192 9.35 -3.67 -12.34
C VAL A 192 7.89 -3.72 -11.91
N MET A 193 7.64 -3.30 -10.67
CA MET A 193 6.30 -3.13 -10.12
C MET A 193 5.94 -1.66 -10.09
N ILE A 194 4.72 -1.34 -10.53
CA ILE A 194 4.18 0.02 -10.41
C ILE A 194 2.87 0.04 -9.61
N GLY A 195 2.60 1.17 -8.97
CA GLY A 195 1.34 1.41 -8.29
C GLY A 195 1.08 2.89 -7.99
N GLY A 196 0.01 3.11 -7.23
CA GLY A 196 -0.48 4.44 -6.84
C GLY A 196 -1.74 4.85 -7.62
N ALA A 197 -2.52 5.78 -7.04
CA ALA A 197 -3.92 6.00 -7.42
C ALA A 197 -4.20 6.28 -8.91
N PRO A 198 -3.37 7.05 -9.66
CA PRO A 198 -3.66 7.32 -11.06
C PRO A 198 -3.16 6.21 -12.01
N THR A 199 -2.41 5.23 -11.51
CA THR A 199 -1.90 4.11 -12.32
C THR A 199 -2.97 3.04 -12.59
N SER A 200 -2.76 2.23 -13.63
CA SER A 200 -3.69 1.18 -14.03
C SER A 200 -2.95 0.01 -14.69
N GLN A 201 -3.60 -1.14 -14.83
CA GLN A 201 -3.06 -2.27 -15.60
C GLN A 201 -2.71 -1.85 -17.03
N LYS A 202 -3.59 -1.07 -17.67
CA LYS A 202 -3.33 -0.52 -19.00
C LYS A 202 -2.04 0.30 -19.04
N TRP A 203 -1.82 1.15 -18.05
CA TRP A 203 -0.59 1.94 -17.97
C TRP A 203 0.64 1.05 -17.79
N ALA A 204 0.56 0.03 -16.92
CA ALA A 204 1.64 -0.95 -16.73
C ALA A 204 2.01 -1.64 -18.05
N ASP A 205 1.00 -2.10 -18.79
CA ASP A 205 1.18 -2.76 -20.09
C ASP A 205 1.80 -1.80 -21.12
N ASP A 206 1.30 -0.56 -21.20
CA ASP A 206 1.72 0.45 -22.17
C ASP A 206 3.22 0.84 -21.98
N ILE A 207 3.71 0.86 -20.74
CA ILE A 207 5.13 1.19 -20.44
C ILE A 207 6.03 -0.06 -20.39
N GLY A 208 5.43 -1.25 -20.25
CA GLY A 208 6.13 -2.53 -20.12
C GLY A 208 6.62 -2.82 -18.70
N ALA A 209 5.83 -2.49 -17.68
CA ALA A 209 6.04 -2.94 -16.30
C ALA A 209 5.57 -4.40 -16.13
N ASP A 210 6.15 -5.14 -15.20
CA ASP A 210 5.83 -6.56 -14.98
C ASP A 210 4.62 -6.75 -14.07
N ILE A 211 4.46 -5.85 -13.09
CA ILE A 211 3.45 -5.97 -12.04
C ILE A 211 2.73 -4.63 -11.86
N TYR A 212 1.40 -4.69 -11.85
CA TYR A 212 0.54 -3.60 -11.39
C TYR A 212 -0.06 -3.94 -10.01
N GLY A 213 0.35 -3.19 -8.99
CA GLY A 213 -0.18 -3.29 -7.63
C GLY A 213 -1.44 -2.44 -7.46
N GLU A 214 -2.61 -2.98 -7.83
CA GLU A 214 -3.91 -2.30 -7.69
C GLU A 214 -4.19 -1.87 -6.24
N ASN A 215 -3.83 -2.73 -5.29
CA ASN A 215 -3.88 -2.47 -3.86
C ASN A 215 -2.72 -3.19 -3.16
N ALA A 216 -2.61 -3.03 -1.85
CA ALA A 216 -1.45 -3.49 -1.11
C ALA A 216 -1.38 -5.03 -1.03
N GLU A 217 -2.50 -5.69 -0.79
CA GLU A 217 -2.58 -7.17 -0.80
C GLU A 217 -2.22 -7.75 -2.18
N ARG A 218 -2.76 -7.17 -3.25
CA ARG A 218 -2.52 -7.65 -4.61
C ARG A 218 -1.08 -7.44 -5.05
N ALA A 219 -0.46 -6.33 -4.67
CA ALA A 219 0.96 -6.07 -4.92
C ALA A 219 1.84 -7.17 -4.32
N VAL A 220 1.59 -7.55 -3.07
CA VAL A 220 2.37 -8.60 -2.37
C VAL A 220 2.12 -9.98 -2.96
N SER A 221 0.85 -10.30 -3.25
CA SER A 221 0.47 -11.56 -3.90
C SER A 221 1.17 -11.74 -5.26
N LEU A 222 1.19 -10.68 -6.08
CA LEU A 222 1.84 -10.70 -7.39
C LEU A 222 3.37 -10.75 -7.26
N ALA A 223 3.97 -10.04 -6.30
CA ALA A 223 5.40 -10.14 -6.04
C ALA A 223 5.83 -11.58 -5.77
N LEU A 224 5.09 -12.29 -4.90
CA LEU A 224 5.36 -13.70 -4.58
C LEU A 224 5.21 -14.60 -5.80
N GLU A 225 4.18 -14.38 -6.61
CA GLU A 225 3.92 -15.15 -7.83
C GLU A 225 5.06 -14.99 -8.85
N PHE A 226 5.47 -13.76 -9.12
CA PHE A 226 6.52 -13.46 -10.10
C PHE A 226 7.89 -13.90 -9.62
N MET A 227 8.23 -13.73 -8.34
CA MET A 227 9.47 -14.27 -7.78
C MET A 227 9.55 -15.79 -7.88
N SER A 228 8.44 -16.48 -7.62
CA SER A 228 8.37 -17.94 -7.74
C SER A 228 8.56 -18.42 -9.18
N LYS A 229 8.21 -17.61 -10.18
CA LYS A 229 8.47 -17.89 -11.61
C LYS A 229 9.92 -17.61 -11.99
N LYS A 230 10.49 -16.48 -11.51
CA LYS A 230 11.89 -16.09 -11.73
C LYS A 230 12.88 -17.14 -11.21
N GLN A 231 12.63 -17.70 -10.03
CA GLN A 231 13.49 -18.74 -9.42
C GLN A 231 13.45 -20.10 -10.14
N LYS A 232 12.47 -20.33 -11.02
CA LYS A 232 12.30 -21.59 -11.77
C LYS A 232 12.82 -21.52 -13.21
N SER A 233 13.20 -20.33 -13.67
CA SER A 233 13.70 -20.06 -15.02
C SER A 233 15.22 -20.01 -15.02
#